data_AF-A0A356TMV9-F1
#
_entry.id   AF-A0A356TMV9-F1
#
_cell.length_a   1.000
_cell.length_b   1.000
_cell.length_c   1.000
_cell.angle_alpha   90.00
_cell.angle_beta   90.00
_cell.angle_gamma   90.00
#
_symmetry.space_group_name_H-M   'P 1'
#
loop_
_entity.id
_entity.type
_entity.pdbx_description
1 polymer ?
#
loop_
_entity_poly.entity_id
_entity_poly.type
_entity_poly.pdbx_seq_one_letter_code
_entity_poly.pdbx_strand_id
1 'polypeptide(L)' 'VAPGGPAESAGLHLGDVILGLDGVEVSGGRSLARALRARFGAPVSLEIWRTGAPASLTITPEERA' A
#
# COMPACT_ATOMS: atom_id res chain seq x y z
N VAL A 1 8.78 -0.83 7.10
CA VAL A 1 8.70 -1.74 5.93
C VAL A 1 9.32 -3.06 6.33
N ALA A 2 8.66 -4.18 6.06
CA ALA A 2 9.24 -5.49 6.35
C ALA A 2 10.14 -5.89 5.16
N PRO A 3 11.40 -6.29 5.39
CA PRO A 3 12.30 -6.69 4.32
C PRO A 3 11.72 -7.89 3.55
N GLY A 4 11.75 -7.83 2.23
CA GLY A 4 11.21 -8.83 1.30
C GLY A 4 9.68 -8.93 1.30
N GLY A 5 8.96 -7.91 1.79
CA GLY A 5 7.49 -7.87 1.74
C GLY A 5 6.96 -7.26 0.42
N PRO A 6 5.66 -7.44 0.13
CA PRO A 6 5.03 -6.91 -1.08
C PRO A 6 5.10 -5.38 -1.15
N ALA A 7 5.14 -4.73 0.02
CA ALA A 7 5.32 -3.30 0.13
C ALA A 7 6.72 -2.84 -0.31
N GLU A 8 7.78 -3.54 0.09
CA GLU A 8 9.15 -3.22 -0.32
C GLU A 8 9.36 -3.54 -1.81
N SER A 9 8.82 -4.67 -2.29
CA SER A 9 8.85 -5.02 -3.71
C SER A 9 8.11 -4.02 -4.60
N ALA A 10 7.05 -3.40 -4.07
CA ALA A 10 6.35 -2.31 -4.74
C ALA A 10 7.06 -0.95 -4.63
N GLY A 11 8.19 -0.90 -3.92
CA GLY A 11 8.97 0.32 -3.75
C GLY A 11 8.34 1.31 -2.77
N LEU A 12 7.61 0.85 -1.75
CA LEU A 12 7.24 1.67 -0.59
C LEU A 12 8.47 1.92 0.27
N HIS A 13 8.64 3.17 0.68
CA HIS A 13 9.73 3.65 1.50
C HIS A 13 9.20 4.19 2.83
N LEU A 14 10.09 4.22 3.83
CA LEU A 14 9.78 4.90 5.08
C LEU A 14 9.61 6.40 4.81
N GLY A 15 8.48 6.97 5.23
CA GLY A 15 8.13 8.37 4.98
C GLY A 15 7.06 8.58 3.90
N ASP A 16 6.66 7.52 3.19
CA ASP A 16 5.46 7.58 2.35
C ASP A 16 4.20 7.69 3.22
N VAL A 17 3.32 8.60 2.83
CA VAL A 17 1.99 8.71 3.45
C VAL A 17 0.98 8.06 2.52
N ILE A 18 0.34 6.98 2.96
CA ILE A 18 -0.75 6.38 2.19
C ILE A 18 -1.98 7.29 2.24
N LEU A 19 -2.48 7.67 1.07
CA LEU A 19 -3.70 8.46 0.90
C LEU A 19 -4.90 7.56 0.62
N GLY A 20 -4.70 6.52 -0.19
CA GLY A 20 -5.80 5.74 -0.75
C GLY A 20 -5.37 4.38 -1.29
N LEU A 21 -6.36 3.52 -1.51
CA LEU A 21 -6.21 2.25 -2.21
C LEU A 21 -7.38 2.09 -3.20
N ASP A 22 -7.08 1.85 -4.47
CA ASP A 22 -8.04 1.72 -5.58
C ASP A 22 -9.08 2.85 -5.62
N GLY A 23 -8.63 4.10 -5.37
CA GLY A 23 -9.50 5.27 -5.30
C GLY A 23 -10.37 5.35 -4.04
N VAL A 24 -10.18 4.44 -3.08
CA VAL A 24 -10.82 4.49 -1.76
C VAL A 24 -9.87 5.14 -0.77
N GLU A 25 -10.26 6.28 -0.22
CA GLU A 25 -9.48 6.98 0.80
C GLU A 25 -9.37 6.11 2.06
N VAL A 26 -8.14 5.89 2.53
CA VAL A 26 -7.86 5.06 3.72
C VAL A 26 -7.28 5.93 4.83
N SER A 27 -8.10 6.22 5.83
CA SER A 27 -7.67 6.92 7.03
C SER A 27 -6.94 5.97 7.98
N GLY A 28 -5.65 5.74 7.70
CA GLY A 28 -4.70 5.11 8.61
C GLY A 28 -4.41 3.62 8.38
N GLY A 29 -3.31 3.15 8.98
CA GLY A 29 -2.72 1.84 8.70
C GLY A 29 -3.62 0.64 9.00
N ARG A 30 -4.55 0.75 9.97
CA ARG A 30 -5.48 -0.34 10.29
C ARG A 30 -6.54 -0.55 9.22
N SER A 31 -7.04 0.53 8.62
CA SER A 31 -7.99 0.48 7.51
C SER A 31 -7.32 -0.04 6.26
N LEU A 32 -6.10 0.43 5.97
CA LEU A 32 -5.27 -0.08 4.89
C LEU A 32 -5.00 -1.59 5.02
N ALA A 33 -4.55 -2.05 6.19
CA ALA A 33 -4.29 -3.48 6.40
C ALA A 33 -5.54 -4.35 6.20
N ARG A 34 -6.73 -3.83 6.56
CA ARG A 34 -8.00 -4.52 6.30
C ARG A 34 -8.34 -4.55 4.81
N ALA A 35 -8.14 -3.44 4.10
CA ALA A 35 -8.40 -3.35 2.66
C ALA A 35 -7.47 -4.29 1.86
N LEU A 36 -6.18 -4.30 2.20
CA LEU A 36 -5.19 -5.19 1.60
C LEU A 36 -5.53 -6.68 1.85
N ARG A 37 -5.95 -7.01 3.08
CA ARG A 37 -6.40 -8.38 3.40
C ARG A 37 -7.58 -8.83 2.56
N ALA A 38 -8.50 -7.93 2.23
CA ALA A 38 -9.65 -8.24 1.37
C ALA A 38 -9.30 -8.41 -0.11
N ARG A 39 -8.03 -8.20 -0.50
CA ARG A 39 -7.54 -8.20 -1.88
C ARG A 39 -6.26 -9.04 -2.04
N PHE A 40 -5.99 -9.97 -1.13
CA PHE A 40 -4.82 -10.84 -1.22
C PHE A 40 -4.77 -11.58 -2.56
N GLY A 41 -3.58 -11.63 -3.16
CA GLY A 41 -3.34 -12.27 -4.45
C GLY A 41 -3.80 -11.47 -5.68
N ALA A 42 -4.44 -10.32 -5.50
CA ALA A 42 -4.80 -9.41 -6.59
C ALA A 42 -3.95 -8.13 -6.55
N PRO A 43 -3.48 -7.61 -7.70
CA PRO A 43 -2.81 -6.32 -7.72
C PRO A 43 -3.78 -5.20 -7.33
N VAL A 44 -3.37 -4.32 -6.43
CA VAL A 44 -4.12 -3.15 -5.99
C VAL A 44 -3.32 -1.88 -6.26
N SER A 45 -4.00 -0.80 -6.60
CA SER A 45 -3.36 0.50 -6.78
C SER A 45 -3.33 1.26 -5.46
N LEU A 46 -2.16 1.67 -5.01
CA LEU A 46 -1.94 2.41 -3.77
C LEU A 46 -1.55 3.84 -4.09
N GLU A 47 -2.33 4.79 -3.59
CA GLU A 47 -2.01 6.20 -3.67
C GLU A 47 -1.21 6.60 -2.44
N ILE A 48 -0.01 7.11 -2.69
CA ILE A 48 0.90 7.58 -1.67
C ILE A 48 1.27 9.04 -1.93
N TRP A 49 1.68 9.72 -0.89
CA TRP A 49 2.33 11.02 -0.98
C TRP A 49 3.80 10.84 -0.68
N ARG A 50 4.65 11.15 -1.67
CA ARG A 50 6.10 11.05 -1.58
C ARG A 50 6.71 12.38 -1.98
N THR A 51 7.61 12.90 -1.13
CA THR A 51 8.41 14.10 -1.45
C THR A 51 7.60 15.33 -1.91
N GLY A 52 6.37 15.52 -1.40
CA GLY A 52 5.55 16.67 -1.77
C GLY A 52 4.69 16.49 -3.03
N ALA A 53 4.65 15.29 -3.61
CA ALA A 53 3.79 14.97 -4.73
C ALA A 53 3.03 13.65 -4.48
N PRO A 54 1.80 13.51 -5.00
CA PRO A 54 1.12 12.22 -5.03
C PRO A 54 1.81 11.29 -6.03
N ALA A 55 1.97 10.04 -5.66
CA ALA A 55 2.48 8.96 -6.49
C ALA A 55 1.58 7.74 -6.33
N SER A 56 1.39 6.99 -7.40
CA SER A 56 0.63 5.74 -7.39
C SER A 56 1.58 4.56 -7.54
N LEU A 57 1.39 3.54 -6.71
CA LEU A 57 2.17 2.31 -6.71
C LEU A 57 1.22 1.13 -6.81
N THR A 58 1.45 0.23 -7.76
CA THR A 58 0.73 -1.04 -7.79
C THR A 58 1.43 -2.04 -6.88
N ILE A 59 0.72 -2.56 -5.88
CA ILE A 59 1.25 -3.58 -4.99
C ILE A 59 0.36 -4.82 -5.08
N THR A 60 0.95 -6.01 -4.99
CA THR A 60 0.19 -7.25 -4.86
C THR A 60 0.32 -7.73 -3.42
N PRO A 61 -0.67 -7.49 -2.54
CA PRO A 61 -0.60 -8.00 -1.18
C PRO A 61 -0.58 -9.52 -1.20
N GLU A 62 0.47 -10.08 -0.59
CA GLU A 62 0.58 -11.50 -0.29
C GLU A 62 0.13 -11.75 1.15
N GLU A 63 -0.60 -12.84 1.37
CA GLU A 63 -0.98 -13.26 2.71
C GLU A 63 0.28 -13.78 3.41
N ARG A 64 0.84 -12.97 4.32
CA ARG A 64 1.93 -13.40 5.20
C ARG A 64 1.29 -14.20 6.33
N ALA A 65 1.44 -15.53 6.28
CA ALA A 65 1.15 -16.44 7.39
C ALA A 65 2.10 -16.21 8.57
#